data_AF-A0A9E4CPE7-F1
#
_entry.id   AF-A0A9E4CPE7-F1
#
_cell.length_a   1.000
_cell.length_b   1.000
_cell.length_c   1.000
_cell.angle_alpha   90.00
_cell.angle_beta   90.00
_cell.angle_gamma   90.00
#
_symmetry.space_group_name_H-M   'P 1'
#
loop_
_entity.id
_entity.type
_entity.pdbx_description
1 polymer ?
#
loop_
_entity_poly.entity_id
_entity_poly.type
_entity_poly.pdbx_seq_one_letter_code
_entity_poly.pdbx_strand_id
1 'polypeptide(L)'
;MSTRTKPIRIFASDHAPLRLAALAEGRTPAEVFHTALAEYYEQHRERLVALYDDTRTAIAAGDVDAVAALLERGEDDRVDELMSAD
;
A
#
# COMPACT_ATOMS: atom_id res chain seq x y z
N MET A 1 3.25 -3.05 -26.78
CA MET A 1 3.97 -1.92 -26.13
C MET A 1 4.61 -2.47 -24.86
N SER A 2 5.92 -2.28 -24.67
CA SER A 2 6.60 -2.76 -23.45
C SER A 2 6.58 -1.65 -22.41
N THR A 3 5.63 -1.71 -21.47
CA THR A 3 5.51 -0.75 -20.38
C THR A 3 6.63 -1.02 -19.38
N ARG A 4 7.55 -0.06 -19.22
CA ARG A 4 8.67 -0.19 -18.29
C ARG A 4 8.13 -0.05 -16.86
N THR A 5 7.94 -1.17 -16.17
CA THR A 5 7.48 -1.17 -14.77
C THR A 5 8.66 -0.95 -13.82
N LYS A 6 8.46 -0.19 -12.75
CA LYS A 6 9.45 -0.08 -11.67
C LYS A 6 9.45 -1.41 -10.90
N PRO A 7 10.62 -1.96 -10.56
CA PRO A 7 10.69 -3.16 -9.72
C PRO A 7 10.14 -2.83 -8.34
N ILE A 8 9.14 -3.59 -7.89
CA ILE A 8 8.56 -3.46 -6.56
C ILE A 8 9.37 -4.33 -5.62
N ARG A 9 9.84 -3.75 -4.52
CA ARG A 9 10.54 -4.48 -3.47
C ARG A 9 9.49 -4.98 -2.48
N ILE A 10 9.44 -6.28 -2.30
CA ILE A 10 8.57 -6.96 -1.34
C ILE A 10 9.46 -7.42 -0.19
N PHE A 11 9.00 -7.27 1.06
CA PHE A 11 9.74 -7.76 2.20
C PHE A 11 9.79 -9.28 2.19
N ALA A 12 10.89 -9.85 2.67
CA ALA A 12 11.07 -11.30 2.68
C ALA A 12 9.99 -12.05 3.47
N SER A 13 9.42 -11.40 4.50
CA SER A 13 8.29 -11.91 5.28
C SER A 13 7.05 -12.20 4.42
N ASP A 14 6.83 -11.42 3.37
CA ASP A 14 5.59 -11.41 2.61
C ASP A 14 5.65 -12.38 1.41
N HIS A 15 6.83 -12.94 1.13
CA HIS A 15 7.03 -13.89 0.03
C HIS A 15 6.24 -15.18 0.21
N ALA A 16 6.20 -15.75 1.43
CA ALA A 16 5.53 -17.01 1.68
C ALA A 16 3.99 -16.88 1.57
N PRO A 17 3.34 -15.89 2.22
CA PRO A 17 1.91 -15.61 2.01
C PRO A 17 1.56 -15.37 0.55
N LEU A 18 2.34 -14.56 -0.17
CA LEU A 18 2.06 -14.25 -1.57
C LEU A 18 2.15 -15.48 -2.48
N ARG A 19 3.10 -16.39 -2.23
CA ARG A 19 3.19 -17.66 -2.96
C ARG A 19 1.98 -18.57 -2.71
N LEU A 20 1.48 -18.59 -1.48
CA LEU A 20 0.30 -19.37 -1.13
C LEU A 20 -0.95 -18.83 -1.84
N ALA A 21 -1.14 -17.51 -1.86
CA ALA A 21 -2.23 -16.86 -2.60
C ALA A 21 -2.15 -17.15 -4.11
N ALA A 22 -0.95 -17.02 -4.69
CA ALA A 22 -0.68 -17.34 -6.10
C ALA A 22 -1.05 -18.80 -6.44
N LEU A 23 -0.70 -19.74 -5.57
CA LEU A 23 -1.05 -21.15 -5.75
C LEU A 23 -2.57 -21.36 -5.69
N ALA A 24 -3.26 -20.72 -4.75
CA ALA A 24 -4.71 -20.83 -4.59
C ALA A 24 -5.48 -20.27 -5.79
N GLU A 25 -4.99 -19.16 -6.38
CA GLU A 25 -5.61 -18.52 -7.54
C GLU A 25 -5.19 -19.12 -8.89
N GLY A 26 -4.21 -20.04 -8.91
CA GLY A 26 -3.65 -20.56 -10.15
C GLY A 26 -2.93 -19.50 -10.99
N ARG A 27 -2.36 -18.48 -10.34
CA ARG A 27 -1.70 -17.32 -10.94
C ARG A 27 -0.25 -17.22 -10.50
N THR A 28 0.52 -16.33 -11.13
CA THR A 28 1.85 -15.99 -10.63
C THR A 28 1.76 -15.03 -9.44
N PRO A 29 2.76 -15.05 -8.52
CA PRO A 29 2.83 -14.07 -7.42
C PRO A 29 2.78 -12.61 -7.89
N ALA A 30 3.34 -12.32 -9.07
CA ALA A 30 3.33 -10.98 -9.64
C ALA A 30 1.91 -10.56 -10.07
N GLU A 31 1.16 -11.46 -10.70
CA GLU A 31 -0.23 -11.18 -11.11
C GLU A 31 -1.13 -10.94 -9.89
N VAL A 32 -1.06 -11.82 -8.89
CA VAL A 32 -1.83 -11.65 -7.64
C VAL A 32 -1.50 -10.32 -6.99
N PHE A 33 -0.21 -10.00 -6.85
CA PHE A 33 0.20 -8.73 -6.25
C PHE A 33 -0.28 -7.52 -7.06
N HIS A 34 -0.13 -7.54 -8.39
CA HIS A 34 -0.53 -6.41 -9.22
C HIS A 34 -2.05 -6.21 -9.25
N THR A 35 -2.82 -7.29 -9.25
CA THR A 35 -4.29 -7.23 -9.15
C THR A 35 -4.71 -6.66 -7.80
N ALA A 36 -4.19 -7.21 -6.69
CA ALA A 36 -4.51 -6.72 -5.36
C ALA A 36 -4.11 -5.24 -5.17
N LEU A 37 -2.95 -4.84 -5.70
CA LEU A 37 -2.51 -3.45 -5.65
C LEU A 37 -3.41 -2.52 -6.49
N ALA A 38 -3.87 -2.96 -7.66
CA ALA A 38 -4.79 -2.18 -8.49
C ALA A 38 -6.14 -2.00 -7.78
N GLU A 39 -6.68 -3.06 -7.18
CA GLU A 39 -7.91 -3.01 -6.39
C GLU A 39 -7.78 -2.09 -5.18
N TYR A 40 -6.67 -2.18 -4.45
CA TYR A 40 -6.39 -1.30 -3.32
C TYR A 40 -6.34 0.17 -3.76
N TYR A 41 -5.65 0.48 -4.86
CA TYR A 41 -5.57 1.84 -5.38
C TYR A 41 -6.92 2.36 -5.86
N GLU A 42 -7.76 1.53 -6.46
CA GLU A 42 -9.07 1.93 -6.94
C GLU A 42 -10.02 2.22 -5.77
N GLN A 43 -10.03 1.35 -4.75
CA GLN A 43 -10.86 1.50 -3.56
C GLN A 43 -10.44 2.68 -2.67
N HIS A 44 -9.13 2.97 -2.59
CA HIS A 44 -8.58 3.95 -1.65
C HIS A 44 -8.05 5.21 -2.33
N ARG A 45 -8.35 5.43 -3.61
CA ARG A 45 -7.78 6.51 -4.42
C ARG A 45 -7.89 7.88 -3.75
N GLU A 46 -9.09 8.27 -3.33
CA GLU A 46 -9.35 9.60 -2.78
C GLU A 46 -8.59 9.83 -1.48
N ARG A 47 -8.58 8.83 -0.60
CA ARG A 47 -7.83 8.84 0.65
C ARG A 47 -6.32 8.93 0.43
N LEU A 48 -5.78 8.17 -0.52
CA LEU A 48 -4.36 8.20 -0.86
C LEU A 48 -3.93 9.55 -1.46
N VAL A 49 -4.80 10.17 -2.27
CA VAL A 49 -4.56 11.52 -2.80
C VAL A 49 -4.55 12.55 -1.67
N ALA A 50 -5.54 12.51 -0.78
CA ALA A 50 -5.61 13.41 0.37
C ALA A 50 -4.35 13.27 1.26
N LEU A 51 -3.99 12.03 1.63
CA LEU A 51 -2.79 11.76 2.42
C LEU A 51 -1.52 12.27 1.75
N TYR A 52 -1.40 12.09 0.42
CA TYR A 52 -0.27 12.60 -0.33
C TYR A 52 -0.18 14.13 -0.30
N ASP A 53 -1.30 14.82 -0.52
CA ASP A 53 -1.34 16.28 -0.53
C ASP A 53 -1.09 16.88 0.86
N ASP A 54 -1.64 16.28 1.92
CA ASP A 54 -1.40 16.67 3.31
C ASP A 54 0.07 16.49 3.67
N THR A 55 0.66 15.33 3.33
CA THR A 55 2.07 15.03 3.58
C THR A 55 2.97 16.00 2.82
N ARG A 56 2.68 16.26 1.54
CA ARG A 56 3.44 17.20 0.72
C ARG A 56 3.40 18.61 1.29
N THR A 57 2.26 19.03 1.79
CA THR A 57 2.06 20.35 2.42
C THR A 57 2.87 20.46 3.72
N ALA A 58 2.80 19.45 4.59
CA ALA A 58 3.57 19.41 5.83
C ALA A 58 5.09 19.44 5.58
N ILE A 59 5.57 18.65 4.61
CA ILE A 59 6.98 18.65 4.21
C ILE A 59 7.41 20.03 3.68
N ALA A 60 6.60 20.65 2.82
CA ALA A 60 6.90 21.96 2.25
C ALA A 60 6.94 23.07 3.32
N ALA A 61 6.12 22.94 4.36
CA ALA A 61 6.11 23.84 5.52
C ALA A 61 7.25 23.56 6.51
N GLY A 62 7.95 22.42 6.39
CA GLY A 62 8.92 21.96 7.38
C GLY A 62 8.28 21.53 8.72
N ASP A 63 6.99 21.18 8.69
CA ASP A 63 6.21 20.79 9.87
C ASP A 63 6.44 19.31 10.17
N VAL A 64 7.49 19.03 10.95
CA VAL A 64 7.90 17.68 11.32
C VAL A 64 6.86 16.98 12.18
N ASP A 65 6.17 17.72 13.04
CA ASP A 65 5.13 17.17 13.92
C ASP A 65 3.91 16.71 13.12
N ALA A 66 3.49 17.50 12.12
CA ALA A 66 2.43 17.09 11.20
C ALA A 66 2.82 15.84 10.37
N VAL A 67 4.07 15.75 9.91
CA VAL A 67 4.55 14.54 9.20
C VAL A 67 4.55 13.32 10.13
N ALA A 68 4.99 13.46 11.37
CA ALA A 68 4.98 12.37 12.35
C ALA A 68 3.55 11.89 12.64
N ALA A 69 2.60 12.82 12.85
CA ALA A 69 1.20 12.49 13.08
C ALA A 69 0.57 11.77 11.86
N LEU A 70 0.92 12.16 10.64
CA LEU A 70 0.45 11.48 9.42
C LEU A 70 1.00 10.06 9.27
N LEU A 71 2.23 9.81 9.75
CA LEU A 71 2.83 8.48 9.77
C LEU A 71 2.18 7.57 10.81
N GLU A 72 1.99 8.06 12.04
CA GLU A 72 1.32 7.31 13.12
C GLU A 72 -0.12 6.92 12.74
N ARG A 73 -0.86 7.86 12.14
CA ARG A 73 -2.22 7.59 11.66
C ARG A 73 -2.26 6.49 10.60
N GLY A 74 -1.24 6.41 9.75
CA GLY A 74 -1.08 5.34 8.77
C GLY A 74 -0.80 3.96 9.39
N GLU A 75 -0.19 3.91 10.58
CA GLU A 75 0.02 2.66 11.33
C GLU A 75 -1.27 2.21 12.03
N ASP A 76 -1.99 3.12 12.68
CA ASP A 76 -3.27 2.82 13.36
C ASP A 76 -4.32 2.35 12.37
N ASP A 77 -4.45 3.03 11.24
CA ASP A 77 -5.41 2.65 10.21
C ASP A 77 -5.11 1.24 9.65
N ARG A 78 -3.84 0.84 9.59
CA ARG A 78 -3.44 -0.51 9.14
C ARG A 78 -3.79 -1.59 10.18
N VAL A 79 -3.78 -1.24 11.46
CA VAL A 79 -4.22 -2.13 12.55
C VAL A 79 -5.74 -2.27 12.51
N ASP A 80 -6.48 -1.19 12.36
CA ASP A 80 -7.95 -1.24 12.30
C ASP A 80 -8.43 -2.03 11.08
N GLU A 81 -7.83 -1.85 9.90
CA GLU A 81 -8.17 -2.59 8.68
C GLU A 81 -7.89 -4.10 8.82
N LEU A 82 -6.85 -4.48 9.55
CA LEU A 82 -6.55 -5.88 9.90
C LEU A 82 -7.57 -6.47 10.88
N MET A 83 -8.01 -5.67 11.86
CA MET A 83 -8.97 -6.08 12.90
C MET A 83 -10.43 -6.08 12.43
N SER A 84 -10.71 -5.42 11.31
CA SER A 84 -12.07 -5.30 10.73
C SER A 84 -12.37 -6.35 9.65
N ALA A 85 -11.41 -7.21 9.32
CA ALA A 85 -11.51 -8.19 8.23
C ALA A 85 -12.00 -9.60 8.67
N ASP A 86 -12.47 -9.74 9.92
CA ASP A 86 -13.19 -10.91 10.47
C ASP A 86 -14.70 -10.85 10.21
#